data_AF-A0A2D6MQP8-F1
#
_entry.id   AF-A0A2D6MQP8-F1
#
_cell.length_a   1.000
_cell.length_b   1.000
_cell.length_c   1.000
_cell.angle_alpha   90.00
_cell.angle_beta   90.00
_cell.angle_gamma   90.00
#
_symmetry.space_group_name_H-M   'P 1'
#
loop_
_entity.id
_entity.type
_entity.pdbx_description
1 polymer ?
#
loop_
_entity_poly.entity_id
_entity_poly.type
_entity_poly.pdbx_seq_one_letter_code
_entity_poly.pdbx_strand_id
1 'polypeptide(L)'
;MRVTESYATPIDHIDEFARFVRDAVPKGQTDERRQTLKAWLELAEAYRITQALRECQGNRSAAARLLGIGRRTLYAKMDKLDITATWRIG
;
A
#
# COMPACT_ATOMS: atom_id res chain seq x y z
N MET A 1 0.65 -3.50 41.40
CA MET A 1 0.35 -2.43 40.43
C MET A 1 0.98 -2.84 39.10
N ARG A 2 0.21 -3.47 38.19
CA ARG A 2 0.71 -3.86 36.87
C ARG A 2 0.30 -2.78 35.88
N VAL A 3 1.29 -2.13 35.28
CA VAL A 3 1.08 -1.18 34.19
C VAL A 3 0.53 -1.99 33.02
N THR A 4 -0.72 -1.73 32.63
CA THR A 4 -1.32 -2.27 31.41
C THR A 4 -0.72 -1.49 30.25
N GLU A 5 0.42 -1.96 29.76
CA GLU A 5 1.01 -1.49 28.53
C GLU A 5 0.11 -2.00 27.39
N SER A 6 -0.87 -1.19 27.00
CA SER A 6 -1.67 -1.40 25.80
C SER A 6 -0.75 -1.21 24.60
N TYR A 7 -0.03 -2.27 24.21
CA TYR A 7 0.54 -2.37 22.88
C TYR A 7 -0.64 -2.30 21.92
N ALA A 8 -0.84 -1.12 21.32
CA ALA A 8 -1.64 -1.02 20.11
C ALA A 8 -1.19 -2.17 19.21
N THR A 9 -2.10 -3.10 18.94
CA THR A 9 -1.82 -4.29 18.13
C THR A 9 -0.99 -3.85 16.93
N PRO A 10 0.20 -4.41 16.70
CA PRO A 10 0.87 -4.22 15.42
C PRO A 10 -0.19 -4.58 14.39
N ILE A 11 -0.58 -3.62 13.55
CA ILE A 11 -1.41 -3.95 12.41
C ILE A 11 -0.58 -5.00 11.67
N ASP A 12 -1.02 -6.25 11.67
CA ASP A 12 -0.33 -7.32 10.98
C ASP A 12 -0.39 -6.96 9.50
N HIS A 13 0.64 -6.26 9.03
CA HIS A 13 0.71 -5.72 7.67
C HIS A 13 0.55 -6.82 6.63
N ILE A 14 0.84 -8.07 7.02
CA ILE A 14 0.61 -9.29 6.24
C ILE A 14 -0.88 -9.55 6.05
N ASP A 15 -1.70 -9.45 7.08
CA ASP A 15 -3.15 -9.67 7.00
C ASP A 15 -3.86 -8.57 6.23
N GLU A 16 -3.46 -7.32 6.44
CA GLU A 16 -3.99 -6.19 5.69
C GLU A 16 -3.59 -6.27 4.21
N PHE A 17 -2.35 -6.66 3.92
CA PHE A 17 -1.91 -6.92 2.56
C PHE A 17 -2.68 -8.08 1.92
N ALA A 18 -2.87 -9.19 2.64
CA ALA A 18 -3.63 -10.33 2.15
C ALA A 18 -5.09 -9.95 1.83
N ARG A 19 -5.70 -9.09 2.65
CA ARG A 19 -7.02 -8.51 2.36
C ARG A 19 -6.98 -7.63 1.12
N PHE A 20 -6.01 -6.73 1.03
CA PHE A 20 -5.84 -5.86 -0.15
C PHE A 20 -5.72 -6.67 -1.45
N VAL A 21 -4.90 -7.73 -1.45
CA VAL A 21 -4.75 -8.61 -2.61
C VAL A 21 -6.06 -9.32 -2.96
N ARG A 22 -6.81 -9.82 -1.97
CA ARG A 22 -8.12 -10.44 -2.21
C ARG A 22 -9.13 -9.47 -2.82
N ASP A 23 -9.13 -8.21 -2.39
CA ASP A 23 -10.07 -7.19 -2.87
C ASP A 23 -9.66 -6.64 -4.24
N ALA A 24 -8.36 -6.54 -4.51
CA ALA A 24 -7.81 -6.09 -5.79
C ALA A 24 -7.94 -7.14 -6.91
N VAL A 25 -8.13 -8.42 -6.56
CA VAL A 25 -8.27 -9.52 -7.52
C VAL A 25 -9.74 -9.92 -7.63
N PRO A 26 -10.42 -9.65 -8.75
CA PRO A 26 -11.80 -10.10 -8.97
C PRO A 26 -11.92 -11.61 -8.84
N LYS A 27 -12.94 -12.08 -8.10
CA LYS A 27 -13.23 -13.51 -7.95
C LYS A 27 -13.48 -14.13 -9.34
N GLY A 28 -12.67 -15.12 -9.72
CA GLY A 28 -12.86 -15.92 -10.93
C GLY A 28 -11.89 -15.65 -12.10
N GLN A 29 -10.90 -14.77 -11.96
CA GLN A 29 -9.85 -14.59 -12.96
C GLN A 29 -8.52 -15.23 -12.52
N THR A 30 -8.25 -16.44 -13.00
CA THR A 30 -6.89 -17.01 -13.04
C THR A 30 -6.14 -16.44 -14.24
N ASP A 31 -5.79 -15.16 -14.19
CA ASP A 31 -4.89 -14.59 -15.19
C ASP A 31 -3.46 -15.05 -14.87
N GLU A 32 -2.90 -15.93 -15.70
CA GLU A 32 -1.52 -16.43 -15.58
C GLU A 32 -0.49 -15.29 -15.51
N ARG A 33 -0.79 -14.13 -16.13
CA ARG A 33 0.07 -12.93 -16.04
C ARG A 33 0.22 -12.43 -14.59
N ARG A 34 -0.79 -12.65 -13.75
CA ARG A 34 -0.79 -12.30 -12.32
C ARG A 34 -0.02 -13.29 -11.44
N GLN A 35 0.36 -14.45 -11.97
CA GLN A 35 1.23 -15.40 -11.27
C GLN A 35 2.72 -15.07 -11.42
N THR A 36 3.07 -14.10 -12.26
CA THR A 36 4.46 -13.67 -12.42
C THR A 36 4.96 -12.90 -11.20
N LEU A 37 6.25 -13.03 -10.90
CA LEU A 37 6.92 -12.25 -9.85
C LEU A 37 6.68 -10.74 -10.03
N LYS A 38 6.70 -10.28 -11.29
CA LYS A 38 6.46 -8.88 -11.64
C LYS A 38 5.09 -8.40 -11.14
N ALA A 39 4.02 -9.17 -11.38
CA ALA A 39 2.69 -8.79 -10.95
C ALA A 39 2.56 -8.76 -9.41
N TRP A 40 3.18 -9.72 -8.71
CA TRP A 40 3.24 -9.73 -7.25
C TRP A 40 3.97 -8.51 -6.68
N LEU A 41 5.09 -8.11 -7.29
CA LEU A 41 5.81 -6.90 -6.90
C LEU A 41 4.96 -5.65 -7.13
N GLU A 42 4.25 -5.56 -8.26
CA GLU A 42 3.37 -4.42 -8.55
C GLU A 42 2.23 -4.30 -7.52
N LEU A 43 1.64 -5.42 -7.07
CA LEU A 43 0.62 -5.43 -6.01
C LEU A 43 1.20 -5.00 -4.66
N ALA A 44 2.36 -5.53 -4.28
CA ALA A 44 3.03 -5.15 -3.04
C ALA A 44 3.43 -3.66 -3.02
N GLU A 45 3.93 -3.15 -4.15
CA GLU A 45 4.24 -1.74 -4.32
C GLU A 45 2.98 -0.88 -4.22
N ALA A 46 1.89 -1.26 -4.88
CA ALA A 46 0.64 -0.52 -4.84
C ALA A 46 0.07 -0.43 -3.42
N TYR A 47 0.07 -1.54 -2.71
CA TYR A 47 -0.33 -1.59 -1.30
C TYR A 47 0.51 -0.63 -0.45
N ARG A 48 1.85 -0.76 -0.52
CA ARG A 48 2.74 0.01 0.36
C ARG A 48 2.70 1.51 0.06
N ILE A 49 2.60 1.89 -1.21
CA ILE A 49 2.44 3.29 -1.63
C ILE A 49 1.11 3.85 -1.11
N THR A 50 0.02 3.10 -1.22
CA THR A 50 -1.31 3.53 -0.76
C THR A 50 -1.31 3.75 0.76
N GLN A 51 -0.72 2.83 1.53
CA GLN A 51 -0.60 2.99 2.99
C GLN A 51 0.25 4.21 3.36
N ALA A 52 1.40 4.40 2.72
CA ALA A 52 2.24 5.56 2.99
C ALA A 52 1.54 6.88 2.66
N LEU A 53 0.77 6.93 1.56
CA LEU A 53 -0.05 8.10 1.22
C LEU A 53 -1.14 8.32 2.26
N ARG A 54 -1.81 7.27 2.75
CA ARG A 54 -2.83 7.35 3.81
C ARG A 54 -2.26 7.86 5.12
N GLU A 55 -1.15 7.27 5.59
CA GLU A 55 -0.41 7.70 6.79
C GLU A 55 0.02 9.17 6.70
N CYS A 56 0.40 9.61 5.50
CA CYS A 56 0.81 10.98 5.23
C CYS A 56 -0.33 11.90 4.79
N GLN A 57 -1.60 11.49 4.89
CA GLN A 57 -2.78 12.28 4.51
C GLN A 57 -2.69 12.87 3.08
N GLY A 58 -2.18 12.07 2.14
CA GLY A 58 -1.99 12.46 0.74
C GLY A 58 -0.74 13.30 0.47
N ASN A 59 0.06 13.66 1.48
CA ASN A 59 1.31 14.38 1.28
C ASN A 59 2.36 13.48 0.64
N ARG A 60 2.50 13.61 -0.68
CA ARG A 60 3.39 12.78 -1.51
C ARG A 60 4.87 12.94 -1.14
N SER A 61 5.30 14.13 -0.71
CA SER A 61 6.68 14.35 -0.29
C SER A 61 6.99 13.68 1.04
N ALA A 62 6.03 13.69 1.98
CA ALA A 62 6.16 12.94 3.23
C ALA A 62 6.12 11.43 2.97
N ALA A 63 5.20 10.95 2.12
CA ALA A 63 5.10 9.54 1.75
C ALA A 63 6.39 9.02 1.09
N ALA A 64 7.00 9.77 0.18
CA ALA A 64 8.28 9.39 -0.45
C ALA A 64 9.40 9.21 0.59
N ARG A 65 9.48 10.12 1.57
CA ARG A 65 10.45 10.03 2.67
C ARG A 65 10.18 8.82 3.56
N LEU A 66 8.91 8.59 3.90
CA LEU A 66 8.48 7.44 4.69
C LEU A 66 8.82 6.11 4.00
N LEU A 67 8.68 6.05 2.68
CA LEU A 67 9.03 4.89 1.86
C LEU A 67 10.53 4.73 1.62
N GLY A 68 11.35 5.72 1.96
CA GLY A 68 12.80 5.70 1.69
C GLY A 68 13.16 5.82 0.20
N ILE A 69 12.30 6.41 -0.63
CA ILE A 69 12.52 6.55 -2.08
C ILE A 69 12.51 8.00 -2.54
N GLY A 70 13.08 8.26 -3.72
CA GLY A 70 13.02 9.58 -4.35
C GLY A 70 11.59 9.97 -4.76
N ARG A 71 11.24 11.26 -4.65
CA ARG A 71 9.91 11.78 -5.07
C ARG A 71 9.57 11.48 -6.53
N ARG A 72 10.57 11.58 -7.43
CA ARG A 72 10.39 11.24 -8.86
C ARG A 72 10.05 9.75 -9.04
N THR A 73 10.69 8.87 -8.27
CA THR A 73 10.42 7.43 -8.26
C THR A 73 9.00 7.15 -7.75
N LEU A 74 8.58 7.82 -6.68
CA LEU A 74 7.21 7.70 -6.19
C LEU A 74 6.19 8.09 -7.26
N TYR A 75 6.37 9.24 -7.92
CA TYR A 75 5.45 9.68 -8.98
C TYR A 75 5.41 8.71 -10.16
N ALA A 76 6.56 8.21 -10.62
CA ALA A 76 6.60 7.23 -11.70
C ALA A 76 5.87 5.93 -11.34
N LYS A 77 5.99 5.46 -10.09
CA LYS A 77 5.26 4.28 -9.61
C LYS A 77 3.76 4.55 -9.47
N MET A 78 3.38 5.71 -8.95
CA MET A 78 1.97 6.11 -8.86
C MET A 78 1.30 6.17 -10.22
N ASP A 79 1.97 6.77 -11.21
CA ASP A 79 1.48 6.86 -12.59
C ASP A 79 1.33 5.48 -13.23
N LYS A 80 2.37 4.63 -13.12
CA LYS A 80 2.35 3.26 -13.65
C LYS A 80 1.24 2.39 -13.04
N LEU A 81 0.94 2.58 -11.75
CA LEU A 81 -0.01 1.77 -10.99
C LEU A 81 -1.39 2.44 -10.87
N ASP A 82 -1.61 3.58 -11.54
CA ASP A 82 -2.84 4.39 -11.47
C ASP A 82 -3.28 4.76 -10.04
N ILE A 83 -2.30 5.05 -9.17
CA ILE A 83 -2.54 5.42 -7.76
C ILE A 83 -2.65 6.93 -7.65
N THR A 84 -3.84 7.41 -7.29
CA THR A 84 -4.06 8.83 -7.01
C THR A 84 -4.12 9.11 -5.52
N ALA A 85 -3.50 10.22 -5.09
CA ALA A 85 -3.58 10.70 -3.71
C ALA A 85 -4.91 11.44 -3.42
N THR A 86 -6.02 11.01 -4.02
CA THR A 86 -7.32 11.66 -3.87
C THR A 86 -7.94 11.22 -2.55
N TRP A 87 -7.60 11.93 -1.47
CA TRP A 87 -8.30 11.81 -0.20
C TRP A 87 -9.43 12.84 -0.16
N ARG A 88 -10.60 12.49 -0.71
CA ARG A 88 -11.83 13.25 -0.45
C ARG A 88 -12.41 12.76 0.86
N ILE A 89 -12.21 13.55 1.92
CA ILE A 89 -12.99 13.46 3.15
C ILE A 89 -14.41 13.92 2.78
N GLY A 90 -15.36 13.00 2.81
CA GLY A 90 -16.78 13.31 2.94
C GLY A 90 -17.16 13.27 4.41
#